data_AF-A0A966KDU8-F1
#
_entry.id   AF-A0A966KDU8-F1
#
_cell.length_a   1.000
_cell.length_b   1.000
_cell.length_c   1.000
_cell.angle_alpha   90.00
_cell.angle_beta   90.00
_cell.angle_gamma   90.00
#
_symmetry.space_group_name_H-M   'P 1'
#
loop_
_entity.id
_entity.type
_entity.pdbx_description
1 polymer ?
#
loop_
_entity_poly.entity_id
_entity_poly.type
_entity_poly.pdbx_seq_one_letter_code
_entity_poly.pdbx_strand_id
1 'polypeptide(L)'
;MHGHDALAAGFEGNTPETLEMLFKWAEIIVCARDKFLKEIPEPYQHKVRICEVGRDVYFNPNPDLYDKCKSWVKSQEDLCLVS
;
A
#
# COMPACT_ATOMS: atom_id res chain seq x y z
N MET A 1 17.19 -5.66 14.51
CA MET A 1 15.78 -5.21 14.39
C MET A 1 15.74 -4.38 13.11
N HIS A 2 15.35 -4.98 11.98
CA HIS A 2 15.23 -4.23 10.72
C HIS A 2 13.92 -3.46 10.82
N GLY A 3 13.99 -2.15 11.08
CA GLY A 3 12.81 -1.30 11.06
C GLY A 3 12.32 -1.21 9.62
N HIS A 4 11.07 -1.61 9.38
CA HIS A 4 10.42 -1.31 8.12
C HIS A 4 10.00 0.16 8.15
N ASP A 5 10.71 1.00 7.38
CA ASP A 5 10.34 2.40 7.24
C ASP A 5 9.11 2.51 6.32
N ALA A 6 8.04 3.11 6.84
CA ALA A 6 6.80 3.31 6.10
C ALA A 6 6.62 4.80 5.80
N LEU A 7 6.37 5.13 4.53
CA LEU A 7 6.03 6.47 4.07
C LEU A 7 4.65 6.45 3.43
N ALA A 8 3.75 7.28 3.94
CA ALA A 8 2.45 7.51 3.32
C ALA A 8 2.58 8.60 2.24
N ALA A 9 2.07 8.30 1.03
CA ALA A 9 2.08 9.25 -0.08
C ALA A 9 0.71 9.27 -0.76
N GLY A 10 0.10 10.45 -0.85
CA GLY A 10 -1.11 10.68 -1.65
C GLY A 10 -0.77 11.11 -3.07
N PHE A 11 -1.54 10.65 -4.06
CA PHE A 11 -1.34 11.00 -5.47
C PHE A 11 -1.56 12.50 -5.75
N GLU A 12 -2.58 13.11 -5.14
CA GLU A 12 -2.91 14.53 -5.37
C GLU A 12 -1.95 15.49 -4.64
N GLY A 13 -1.34 15.03 -3.55
CA GLY A 13 -0.47 15.85 -2.70
C GLY A 13 1.00 15.86 -3.10
N ASN A 14 1.40 15.06 -4.09
CA ASN A 14 2.79 14.90 -4.50
C ASN A 14 2.95 15.13 -6.00
N THR A 15 4.13 15.62 -6.40
CA THR A 15 4.44 15.73 -7.83
C THR A 15 4.71 14.36 -8.43
N PRO A 16 4.53 14.17 -9.75
CA PRO A 16 4.88 12.93 -10.43
C PRO A 16 6.34 12.49 -10.19
N GLU A 17 7.28 13.43 -10.15
CA GLU A 17 8.70 13.16 -9.90
C GLU A 17 8.94 12.64 -8.48
N THR A 18 8.20 13.16 -7.51
CA THR A 18 8.27 12.70 -6.11
C THR A 18 7.71 11.29 -5.99
N LEU A 19 6.57 11.01 -6.62
CA LEU A 19 5.99 9.66 -6.65
C LEU A 19 6.91 8.66 -7.33
N GLU A 20 7.52 9.03 -8.45
CA GLU A 20 8.52 8.22 -9.17
C GLU A 20 9.72 7.87 -8.28
N MET A 21 10.25 8.85 -7.53
CA MET A 21 11.33 8.61 -6.57
C MET A 21 10.90 7.61 -5.48
N LEU A 22 9.69 7.77 -4.94
CA LEU A 22 9.15 6.87 -3.91
C LEU A 22 8.93 5.45 -4.45
N PHE A 23 8.41 5.29 -5.67
CA PHE A 23 8.22 3.98 -6.30
C PHE A 23 9.55 3.25 -6.58
N LYS A 24 10.59 3.99 -6.96
CA LYS A 24 11.95 3.45 -7.12
C LYS A 24 12.50 2.94 -5.79
N TRP A 25 12.38 3.75 -4.75
CA TRP A 25 12.93 3.46 -3.43
C TRP A 25 12.20 2.33 -2.71
N ALA A 26 10.87 2.27 -2.80
CA ALA A 26 10.07 1.29 -2.10
C ALA A 26 10.36 -0.14 -2.57
N GLU A 27 10.48 -1.07 -1.62
CA GLU A 27 10.51 -2.52 -1.91
C GLU A 27 9.11 -3.06 -2.17
N ILE A 28 8.13 -2.57 -1.39
CA ILE A 28 6.72 -2.93 -1.47
C ILE A 28 5.89 -1.65 -1.51
N ILE A 29 4.90 -1.61 -2.38
CA ILE A 29 3.93 -0.51 -2.46
C ILE A 29 2.56 -1.05 -2.00
N VAL A 30 2.04 -0.52 -0.89
CA VAL A 30 0.72 -0.94 -0.38
C VAL A 30 -0.35 0.00 -0.93
N CYS A 31 -1.30 -0.54 -1.70
CA CYS A 31 -2.45 0.21 -2.17
C CYS A 31 -3.71 -0.19 -1.40
N ALA A 32 -4.38 0.80 -0.80
CA ALA A 32 -5.62 0.59 -0.06
C ALA A 32 -6.81 0.13 -0.95
N ARG A 33 -6.71 0.35 -2.26
CA ARG A 33 -7.73 -0.02 -3.25
C ARG A 33 -7.09 -0.37 -4.59
N ASP A 34 -7.64 -1.39 -5.24
CA ASP A 34 -7.24 -1.88 -6.57
C ASP A 34 -7.26 -0.81 -7.67
N LYS A 35 -8.23 0.11 -7.63
CA LYS A 35 -8.42 1.15 -8.63
C LYS A 35 -7.23 2.10 -8.77
N PHE A 36 -6.35 2.15 -7.77
CA PHE A 36 -5.14 2.97 -7.79
C PHE A 36 -3.95 2.27 -8.43
N LEU A 37 -4.03 0.96 -8.69
CA LEU A 37 -2.98 0.21 -9.39
C LEU A 37 -2.68 0.82 -10.76
N LYS A 38 -3.71 1.30 -11.46
CA LYS A 38 -3.58 1.96 -12.78
C LYS A 38 -2.83 3.29 -12.73
N GLU A 39 -2.74 3.91 -11.55
CA GLU A 39 -2.00 5.16 -11.34
C GLU A 39 -0.52 4.90 -11.06
N ILE A 40 -0.15 3.63 -10.78
CA ILE A 40 1.23 3.21 -10.59
C ILE A 40 1.83 2.83 -11.95
N PRO A 41 2.99 3.40 -12.33
CA PRO A 41 3.66 3.05 -13.58
C PRO A 41 3.94 1.54 -13.68
N GLU A 42 3.73 0.97 -14.86
CA GLU A 42 3.91 -0.46 -15.16
C GLU A 42 5.22 -1.05 -14.58
N PRO A 43 6.39 -0.38 -14.68
CA PRO A 43 7.64 -0.91 -14.15
C PRO A 43 7.62 -1.21 -12.65
N TYR A 44 6.71 -0.61 -11.88
CA TYR A 44 6.63 -0.78 -10.42
C TYR A 44 5.43 -1.61 -9.97
N GLN A 45 4.51 -2.00 -10.87
CA GLN A 45 3.29 -2.70 -10.49
C GLN A 45 3.56 -4.06 -9.82
N HIS A 46 4.68 -4.71 -10.14
CA HIS A 46 5.11 -5.97 -9.49
C HIS A 46 5.41 -5.81 -7.98
N LYS A 47 5.72 -4.59 -7.52
CA LYS A 47 5.94 -4.26 -6.11
C LYS A 47 4.63 -4.03 -5.35
N VAL A 48 3.51 -3.93 -6.06
CA VAL A 48 2.24 -3.55 -5.45
C VAL A 48 1.63 -4.73 -4.70
N ARG A 49 1.08 -4.43 -3.53
CA ARG A 49 0.21 -5.32 -2.76
C ARG A 49 -1.07 -4.57 -2.43
N ILE A 50 -2.20 -5.15 -2.79
CA ILE A 50 -3.51 -4.55 -2.53
C ILE A 50 -3.95 -4.96 -1.13
N CYS A 51 -4.19 -3.96 -0.27
CA CYS A 51 -4.79 -4.11 1.05
C CYS A 51 -6.19 -3.47 1.00
N GLU A 52 -7.21 -4.24 0.61
CA GLU A 52 -8.55 -3.70 0.41
C GLU A 52 -9.25 -3.43 1.75
N VAL A 53 -9.10 -2.20 2.23
CA VAL A 53 -9.68 -1.75 3.51
C VAL A 53 -11.02 -1.03 3.36
N GLY A 54 -11.48 -0.86 2.11
CA GLY A 54 -12.72 -0.17 1.76
C GLY A 54 -12.52 1.32 1.45
N ARG A 55 -13.61 2.08 1.45
CA ARG A 55 -13.58 3.52 1.18
C ARG A 55 -13.18 4.28 2.44
N ASP A 56 -12.12 5.07 2.33
CA ASP A 56 -11.81 6.09 3.32
C ASP A 56 -12.83 7.22 3.23
N VAL A 57 -13.47 7.55 4.35
CA VAL A 57 -14.47 8.61 4.45
C VAL A 57 -14.06 9.50 5.61
N TYR A 58 -13.70 10.74 5.29
CA TYR A 58 -13.29 11.73 6.26
C TYR A 58 -14.36 11.90 7.37
N PHE A 59 -13.92 11.93 8.62
CA PHE A 59 -14.77 11.93 9.83
C PHE A 59 -15.68 10.70 10.05
N ASN A 60 -15.54 9.63 9.27
CA ASN A 60 -16.30 8.41 9.47
C ASN A 60 -15.35 7.22 9.71
N PRO A 61 -14.90 7.02 10.95
CA PRO A 61 -13.96 5.95 11.28
C PRO A 61 -14.57 4.58 10.98
N ASN A 62 -13.81 3.73 10.30
CA ASN A 62 -14.19 2.34 10.08
C ASN A 62 -13.68 1.50 11.27
N PRO A 63 -14.56 1.01 12.16
CA PRO A 63 -14.15 0.30 13.38
C PRO A 63 -13.38 -0.99 13.07
N ASP A 64 -13.62 -1.60 11.91
CA ASP A 64 -12.99 -2.87 11.50
C ASP A 64 -11.66 -2.66 10.79
N LEU A 65 -11.22 -1.42 10.57
CA LEU A 65 -10.02 -1.11 9.78
C LEU A 65 -8.78 -1.82 10.33
N TYR A 66 -8.60 -1.79 11.64
CA TYR A 66 -7.47 -2.43 12.30
C TYR A 66 -7.46 -3.94 12.06
N ASP A 67 -8.60 -4.60 12.24
CA ASP A 67 -8.71 -6.05 12.08
C ASP A 67 -8.53 -6.49 10.61
N LYS A 68 -9.00 -5.66 9.67
CA LYS A 68 -8.76 -5.86 8.23
C LYS A 68 -7.26 -5.78 7.89
N CYS A 69 -6.58 -4.71 8.33
CA CYS A 69 -5.14 -4.57 8.14
C CYS A 69 -4.36 -5.72 8.79
N LYS A 70 -4.73 -6.11 10.02
CA LYS A 70 -4.09 -7.20 10.74
C LYS A 70 -4.25 -8.55 10.04
N SER A 71 -5.45 -8.83 9.52
CA SER A 71 -5.72 -10.05 8.75
C SER A 71 -4.96 -10.08 7.43
N TRP A 72 -4.83 -8.92 6.77
CA TRP A 72 -4.04 -8.77 5.55
C TRP A 72 -2.54 -9.00 5.79
N VAL A 73 -1.96 -8.41 6.86
CA VAL A 73 -0.54 -8.63 7.18
C VAL A 73 -0.24 -10.12 7.36
N LYS A 74 -1.10 -10.83 8.11
CA LYS A 74 -0.96 -12.29 8.27
C LYS A 74 -0.99 -13.04 6.95
N SER A 75 -1.89 -12.67 6.03
CA SER A 75 -1.96 -13.34 4.73
C SER A 75 -0.73 -13.08 3.86
N GLN A 76 -0.03 -11.95 4.06
CA GLN A 76 1.24 -11.68 3.38
C GLN A 76 2.40 -12.48 3.97
N GLU A 77 2.45 -12.66 5.30
CA GLU A 77 3.47 -13.49 5.96
C GLU A 77 3.39 -14.95 5.50
N ASP A 78 2.17 -15.48 5.37
CA ASP A 78 1.95 -16.82 4.86
C ASP A 78 2.46 -16.97 3.42
N LEU A 79 2.24 -15.98 2.54
CA LEU A 79 2.73 -15.97 1.16
C LEU A 79 4.26 -15.98 1.06
N CYS A 80 4.96 -15.28 1.97
CA CYS A 80 6.41 -15.24 2.02
C CYS A 80 7.05 -16.53 2.55
N LEU A 81 6.30 -17.37 3.28
CA LEU A 81 6.77 -18.66 3.79
C LEU A 81 6.60 -19.81 2.78
N VAL A 82 5.85 -19.60 1.70
CA VAL A 82 5.64 -20.58 0.61
C VAL A 82 6.43 -20.25 -0.67
N SER A 83 7.20 -19.16 -0.67
CA SER A 83 8.05 -18.69 -1.79
C SER A 83 9.54 -18.86 -1.50
#